data_AF-A0A1F2WZ24-F1
#
_entry.id   AF-A0A1F2WZ24-F1
#
_cell.length_a   1.000
_cell.length_b   1.000
_cell.length_c   1.000
_cell.angle_alpha   90.00
_cell.angle_beta   90.00
_cell.angle_gamma   90.00
#
_symmetry.space_group_name_H-M   'P 1'
#
loop_
_entity.id
_entity.type
_entity.pdbx_description
1 polymer ?
#
loop_
_entity_poly.entity_id
_entity_poly.type
_entity_poly.pdbx_seq_one_letter_code
_entity_poly.pdbx_strand_id
1 'polypeptide(L)'
;MVYNKFYMDEFYAATVVRVTVDGSRWVWHRFDEAVIDGAVHGTAWLWQSAGRAVRPLQTGKVQNYLLGMFLGLFVVVTVVVFL
;
A
#
# COMPACT_ATOMS: atom_id res chain seq x y z
N MET A 1 24.41 -53.16 0.32
CA MET A 1 23.80 -51.83 0.52
C MET A 1 22.56 -51.79 -0.36
N VAL A 2 21.36 -51.71 0.20
CA VAL A 2 20.11 -51.75 -0.59
C VAL A 2 20.06 -50.49 -1.44
N TYR A 3 20.31 -50.64 -2.75
CA TYR A 3 20.11 -49.59 -3.72
C TYR A 3 18.61 -49.29 -3.78
N ASN A 4 18.26 -48.02 -3.62
CA ASN A 4 16.92 -47.48 -3.77
C ASN A 4 15.87 -47.73 -2.67
N LYS A 5 16.27 -47.91 -1.39
CA LYS A 5 15.41 -47.92 -0.17
C LYS A 5 13.88 -48.09 -0.42
N PHE A 6 13.50 -49.16 -1.09
CA PHE A 6 12.12 -49.48 -1.48
C PHE A 6 11.28 -48.35 -2.11
N TYR A 7 11.88 -47.33 -2.76
CA TYR A 7 11.18 -46.17 -3.37
C TYR A 7 10.25 -45.39 -2.43
N MET A 8 10.25 -45.70 -1.14
CA MET A 8 9.35 -45.12 -0.15
C MET A 8 9.73 -43.67 0.16
N ASP A 9 11.03 -43.37 0.19
CA ASP A 9 11.52 -42.01 0.38
C ASP A 9 11.13 -41.11 -0.82
N GLU A 10 11.28 -41.57 -2.06
CA GLU A 10 10.79 -40.87 -3.26
C GLU A 10 9.28 -40.66 -3.27
N PHE A 11 8.48 -41.67 -2.91
CA PHE A 11 7.03 -41.55 -2.88
C PHE A 11 6.57 -40.55 -1.82
N TYR A 12 7.18 -40.57 -0.63
CA TYR A 12 6.88 -39.61 0.43
C TYR A 12 7.29 -38.19 0.04
N ALA A 13 8.47 -38.03 -0.59
CA ALA A 13 8.94 -36.75 -1.10
C ALA A 13 8.03 -36.21 -2.24
N ALA A 14 7.61 -37.06 -3.17
CA ALA A 14 6.78 -36.65 -4.30
C ALA A 14 5.35 -36.29 -3.90
N THR A 15 4.81 -36.95 -2.88
CA THR A 15 3.38 -36.81 -2.52
C THR A 15 3.20 -35.86 -1.34
N VAL A 16 3.83 -36.12 -0.20
CA VAL A 16 3.60 -35.34 1.03
C VAL A 16 4.40 -34.04 1.02
N VAL A 17 5.69 -34.13 0.70
CA VAL A 17 6.58 -32.95 0.72
C VAL A 17 6.22 -32.00 -0.41
N ARG A 18 6.07 -32.50 -1.64
CA ARG A 18 5.76 -31.65 -2.80
C ARG A 18 4.43 -30.92 -2.65
N VAL A 19 3.37 -31.60 -2.22
CA VAL A 19 2.04 -30.97 -2.01
C VAL A 19 2.10 -29.93 -0.90
N THR A 20 2.80 -30.21 0.20
CA THR A 20 2.92 -29.27 1.32
C THR A 20 3.70 -28.02 0.93
N VAL A 21 4.82 -28.19 0.21
CA VAL A 21 5.68 -27.07 -0.23
C VAL A 21 5.01 -26.27 -1.36
N ASP A 22 4.33 -26.92 -2.29
CA ASP A 22 3.58 -26.24 -3.36
C ASP A 22 2.36 -25.50 -2.79
N GLY A 23 1.62 -26.11 -1.88
CA GLY A 23 0.51 -25.47 -1.17
C GLY A 23 0.95 -24.27 -0.34
N SER A 24 2.06 -24.40 0.40
CA SER A 24 2.62 -23.28 1.17
C SER A 24 3.08 -22.14 0.27
N ARG A 25 3.70 -22.45 -0.88
CA ARG A 25 4.11 -21.42 -1.85
C ARG A 25 2.91 -20.73 -2.48
N TRP A 26 1.85 -21.46 -2.79
CA TRP A 26 0.62 -20.88 -3.33
C TRP A 26 -0.02 -19.89 -2.34
N VAL A 27 -0.12 -20.26 -1.06
CA VAL A 27 -0.65 -19.37 -0.01
C VAL A 27 0.25 -18.16 0.18
N TRP A 28 1.58 -18.36 0.25
CA TRP A 28 2.53 -17.26 0.38
C TRP A 28 2.39 -16.27 -0.75
N HIS A 29 2.44 -16.74 -2.00
CA HIS A 29 2.42 -15.89 -3.18
C HIS A 29 1.10 -15.11 -3.27
N ARG A 30 -0.03 -15.79 -3.02
CA ARG A 30 -1.34 -15.17 -3.15
C ARG A 30 -1.64 -14.18 -2.02
N PHE A 31 -1.13 -14.42 -0.83
CA PHE A 31 -1.31 -13.53 0.32
C PHE A 31 -0.36 -12.33 0.27
N ASP A 32 0.93 -12.56 0.06
CA ASP A 32 1.96 -11.51 0.00
C ASP A 32 1.68 -10.54 -1.16
N GLU A 33 1.50 -11.04 -2.39
CA GLU A 33 1.26 -10.18 -3.56
C GLU A 33 -0.08 -9.44 -3.51
N ALA A 34 -1.12 -10.04 -2.94
CA ALA A 34 -2.44 -9.42 -2.95
C ALA A 34 -2.65 -8.45 -1.79
N VAL A 35 -2.15 -8.82 -0.61
CA VAL A 35 -2.40 -8.06 0.61
C VAL A 35 -1.30 -7.03 0.83
N ILE A 36 -0.04 -7.43 0.79
CA ILE A 36 1.08 -6.52 1.08
C ILE A 36 1.30 -5.59 -0.11
N ASP A 37 1.46 -6.15 -1.30
CA ASP A 37 1.65 -5.35 -2.51
C ASP A 37 0.41 -4.49 -2.81
N GLY A 38 -0.79 -5.04 -2.63
CA GLY A 38 -2.04 -4.28 -2.75
C GLY A 38 -2.14 -3.11 -1.76
N ALA A 39 -1.75 -3.32 -0.50
CA ALA A 39 -1.76 -2.26 0.51
C ALA A 39 -0.73 -1.16 0.18
N VAL A 40 0.49 -1.53 -0.21
CA VAL A 40 1.53 -0.55 -0.57
C VAL A 40 1.10 0.27 -1.77
N HIS A 41 0.64 -0.36 -2.86
CA HIS A 41 0.16 0.36 -4.03
C HIS A 41 -1.08 1.22 -3.71
N GLY A 42 -1.98 0.73 -2.85
CA GLY A 42 -3.14 1.48 -2.38
C GLY A 42 -2.77 2.74 -1.61
N THR A 43 -1.81 2.64 -0.69
CA THR A 43 -1.32 3.82 0.07
C THR A 43 -0.65 4.84 -0.86
N ALA A 44 0.17 4.40 -1.80
CA ALA A 44 0.78 5.27 -2.79
C ALA A 44 -0.28 5.98 -3.65
N TRP A 45 -1.31 5.25 -4.09
CA TRP A 45 -2.42 5.81 -4.85
C TRP A 45 -3.22 6.85 -4.05
N LEU A 46 -3.46 6.59 -2.75
CA LEU A 46 -4.15 7.54 -1.86
C LEU A 46 -3.37 8.85 -1.75
N TRP A 47 -2.06 8.79 -1.48
CA TRP A 47 -1.21 9.97 -1.36
C TRP A 47 -1.13 10.76 -2.67
N GLN A 48 -0.99 10.09 -3.80
CA GLN A 48 -1.00 10.75 -5.11
C GLN A 48 -2.34 11.42 -5.41
N SER A 49 -3.45 10.77 -5.08
CA SER A 49 -4.80 11.30 -5.29
C SER A 49 -5.07 12.51 -4.41
N ALA A 50 -4.65 12.46 -3.14
CA ALA A 50 -4.69 13.61 -2.24
C ALA A 50 -3.87 14.78 -2.79
N GLY A 51 -2.64 14.53 -3.26
CA GLY A 51 -1.81 15.55 -3.90
C GLY A 51 -2.46 16.17 -5.13
N ARG A 52 -3.09 15.36 -5.99
CA ARG A 52 -3.84 15.86 -7.16
C ARG A 52 -5.06 16.68 -6.76
N ALA A 53 -5.77 16.31 -5.70
CA ALA A 53 -6.91 17.06 -5.20
C ALA A 53 -6.51 18.43 -4.62
N VAL A 54 -5.33 18.52 -3.98
CA VAL A 54 -4.79 19.76 -3.40
C VAL A 54 -4.11 20.65 -4.45
N ARG A 55 -3.61 20.07 -5.54
CA ARG A 55 -2.90 20.79 -6.62
C ARG A 55 -3.60 22.06 -7.15
N PRO A 56 -4.93 22.11 -7.33
CA PRO A 56 -5.61 23.32 -7.82
C PRO A 56 -5.49 24.53 -6.88
N LEU A 57 -5.15 24.35 -5.60
CA LEU A 57 -4.90 25.47 -4.70
C LEU A 57 -3.65 26.27 -5.11
N GLN A 58 -2.67 25.62 -5.76
CA GLN A 58 -1.45 26.25 -6.27
C GLN A 58 -1.62 26.68 -7.73
N THR A 59 -2.48 27.67 -7.98
CA THR A 59 -2.79 28.18 -9.34
C THR A 59 -1.65 28.94 -10.02
N GLY A 60 -0.55 29.24 -9.31
CA GLY A 60 0.59 30.01 -9.83
C GLY A 60 0.31 31.52 -10.03
N LYS A 61 -0.92 31.99 -9.77
CA LYS A 61 -1.29 33.40 -9.82
C LYS A 61 -1.09 34.04 -8.44
N VAL A 62 -0.26 35.07 -8.37
CA VAL A 62 0.02 35.82 -7.12
C VAL A 62 -1.27 36.33 -6.46
N GLN A 63 -2.27 36.71 -7.25
CA GLN A 63 -3.58 37.18 -6.76
C GLN A 63 -4.31 36.15 -5.89
N ASN A 64 -4.25 34.85 -6.23
CA ASN A 64 -4.88 33.80 -5.43
C ASN A 64 -4.18 33.62 -4.06
N TYR A 65 -2.85 33.81 -4.01
CA TYR A 65 -2.11 33.78 -2.75
C TYR A 65 -2.49 34.94 -1.84
N LEU A 66 -2.62 36.15 -2.40
CA LEU A 66 -3.06 37.33 -1.64
C LEU A 66 -4.47 37.12 -1.06
N LEU A 67 -5.39 36.61 -1.87
CA LEU A 67 -6.77 36.31 -1.43
C LEU A 67 -6.75 35.29 -0.28
N GLY A 68 -5.97 34.21 -0.41
CA GLY A 68 -5.79 33.22 0.66
C GLY A 68 -5.19 33.80 1.95
N MET A 69 -4.22 34.70 1.85
CA MET A 69 -3.61 35.39 3.00
C MET A 69 -4.62 36.28 3.73
N PHE A 70 -5.43 37.07 3.00
CA PHE A 70 -6.48 37.90 3.60
C PHE A 70 -7.55 37.07 4.29
N LEU A 71 -7.97 35.96 3.66
CA LEU A 71 -8.95 35.03 4.24
C LEU A 71 -8.40 34.40 5.53
N GLY A 72 -7.14 33.95 5.51
CA GLY A 72 -6.46 33.40 6.69
C GLY A 72 -6.36 34.42 7.83
N LEU A 73 -5.97 35.66 7.52
CA LEU A 73 -5.91 36.74 8.50
C LEU A 73 -7.29 37.02 9.11
N PHE A 74 -8.34 37.09 8.28
CA PHE A 74 -9.70 37.33 8.75
C PHE A 74 -10.18 36.23 9.71
N VAL A 75 -9.92 34.96 9.38
CA VAL A 75 -10.27 33.82 10.25
C VAL A 75 -9.52 33.91 11.58
N VAL A 76 -8.20 34.14 11.56
CA VAL A 76 -7.40 34.25 12.79
C VAL A 76 -7.90 35.38 13.68
N VAL A 77 -8.13 36.57 13.13
CA VAL A 77 -8.63 37.71 13.89
C VAL A 77 -10.00 37.41 14.47
N THR A 78 -10.91 36.83 13.68
CA THR A 78 -12.25 36.47 14.16
C THR A 78 -12.18 35.45 15.30
N VAL A 79 -11.39 34.39 15.14
CA VAL A 79 -11.23 33.38 16.19
C VAL A 79 -10.64 34.01 17.46
N VAL A 80 -9.60 34.85 17.36
CA VAL A 80 -8.97 35.47 18.53
C VAL A 80 -9.86 36.50 19.22
N VAL A 81 -10.69 37.23 18.47
CA VAL A 81 -11.54 38.30 19.02
C VAL A 81 -12.81 37.76 19.65
N PHE A 82 -13.39 36.68 19.11
CA PHE A 82 -14.68 36.13 19.53
C PHE A 82 -14.58 34.90 20.43
N LEU A 83 -13.38 34.33 20.62
CA LEU A 83 -13.10 33.17 21.49
C LEU A 83 -12.22 33.60 22.65
#